data_AF-A0A7J9GPF1-F1
#
_entry.id   AF-A0A7J9GPF1-F1
#
_cell.length_a   1.000
_cell.length_b   1.000
_cell.length_c   1.000
_cell.angle_alpha   90.00
_cell.angle_beta   90.00
_cell.angle_gamma   90.00
#
_symmetry.space_group_name_H-M   'P 1'
#
loop_
_entity.id
_entity.type
_entity.pdbx_description
1 polymer ?
#
loop_
_entity_poly.entity_id
_entity_poly.type
_entity_poly.pdbx_seq_one_letter_code
_entity_poly.pdbx_strand_id
1 'polypeptide(L)'
;MLSKGQGNTMGTYGQLLRALDMDNRADEAHQFWVKKVSADLHSVPWQLCGLMISVYYRNNMLENLVKLFKGLEAFGRKPTDKSIVQRVADAYEMLGLLEEKERVLEKYKDVCTKIEKGHKKSKQTSLKKKKDSG
;
A
#
# COMPACT_ATOMS: atom_id res chain seq x y z
N MET A 1 25.47 16.96 -9.98
CA MET A 1 24.37 17.20 -10.95
C MET A 1 23.78 15.85 -11.32
N LEU A 2 22.48 15.61 -11.08
CA LEU A 2 21.80 14.39 -11.51
C LEU A 2 21.53 14.49 -13.02
N SER A 3 22.00 13.51 -13.80
CA SER A 3 21.78 13.44 -15.25
C SER A 3 20.29 13.22 -15.56
N LYS A 4 19.84 13.62 -16.76
CA LYS A 4 18.46 13.41 -17.24
C LYS A 4 18.14 11.90 -17.20
N GLY A 5 17.36 11.49 -16.20
CA GLY A 5 16.96 10.09 -15.96
C GLY A 5 17.37 9.56 -14.57
N GLN A 6 18.37 10.14 -13.92
CA GLN A 6 18.72 9.80 -12.53
C GLN A 6 17.70 10.41 -11.57
N GLY A 7 16.79 9.58 -11.06
CA GLY A 7 15.73 9.96 -10.12
C GLY A 7 14.31 9.63 -10.59
N ASN A 8 14.14 9.11 -11.81
CA ASN A 8 12.86 8.63 -12.33
C ASN A 8 12.57 7.15 -12.02
N THR A 9 13.28 6.56 -11.07
CA THR A 9 13.01 5.18 -10.65
C THR A 9 11.93 5.17 -9.57
N MET A 10 11.09 4.13 -9.57
CA MET A 10 10.04 3.95 -8.55
C MET A 10 10.61 3.95 -7.12
N GLY A 11 11.89 3.58 -6.94
CA GLY A 11 12.60 3.66 -5.67
C GLY A 11 12.79 5.10 -5.19
N THR A 12 13.25 6.01 -6.06
CA THR A 12 13.40 7.43 -5.73
C THR A 12 12.05 8.09 -5.42
N TYR A 13 11.01 7.75 -6.18
CA TYR A 13 9.65 8.24 -5.92
C TYR A 13 9.15 7.80 -4.54
N GLY A 14 9.40 6.55 -4.15
CA GLY A 14 9.07 6.06 -2.82
C GLY A 14 9.84 6.73 -1.70
N GLN A 15 11.10 7.13 -1.91
CA GLN A 15 11.87 7.91 -0.93
C GLN A 15 11.30 9.32 -0.77
N LEU A 16 10.98 9.99 -1.88
CA LEU A 16 10.39 11.33 -1.84
C LEU A 16 9.03 11.34 -1.12
N LEU A 17 8.14 10.39 -1.45
CA LEU A 17 6.84 10.26 -0.78
C LEU A 17 6.99 10.02 0.72
N ARG A 18 7.98 9.21 1.14
CA ARG A 18 8.28 9.00 2.57
C ARG A 18 8.78 10.26 3.24
N ALA A 19 9.69 11.01 2.61
CA ALA A 19 10.20 12.26 3.17
C ALA A 19 9.06 13.28 3.35
N LEU A 20 8.21 13.45 2.33
CA LEU A 20 7.06 14.35 2.41
C LEU A 20 6.06 13.93 3.50
N ASP A 21 5.81 12.64 3.67
CA ASP A 21 4.96 12.12 4.76
C ASP A 21 5.58 12.37 6.14
N MET A 22 6.89 12.13 6.31
CA MET A 22 7.60 12.40 7.56
C MET A 22 7.63 13.88 7.93
N ASP A 23 7.66 14.76 6.93
CA ASP A 23 7.59 16.21 7.10
C ASP A 23 6.14 16.74 7.27
N ASN A 24 5.13 15.86 7.39
CA ASN A 24 3.72 16.22 7.47
C ASN A 24 3.21 17.04 6.26
N ARG A 25 3.81 16.81 5.08
CA ARG A 25 3.49 17.48 3.81
C ARG A 25 2.70 16.54 2.89
N ALA A 26 1.62 15.98 3.42
CA ALA A 26 0.81 14.97 2.73
C ALA A 26 0.16 15.49 1.45
N ASP A 27 -0.23 16.76 1.40
CA ASP A 27 -0.79 17.39 0.19
C ASP A 27 0.23 17.45 -0.95
N GLU A 28 1.49 17.75 -0.65
CA GLU A 28 2.56 17.73 -1.64
C GLU A 28 2.86 16.30 -2.12
N ALA A 29 2.83 15.34 -1.20
CA ALA A 29 2.94 13.92 -1.54
C ALA A 29 1.80 13.50 -2.48
N HIS A 30 0.57 13.95 -2.22
CA HIS A 30 -0.59 13.70 -3.06
C HIS A 30 -0.44 14.34 -4.45
N GLN A 31 -0.04 15.61 -4.53
CA GLN A 31 0.17 16.29 -5.81
C GLN A 31 1.26 15.60 -6.65
N PHE A 32 2.36 15.20 -6.00
CA PHE A 32 3.41 14.43 -6.66
C PHE A 32 2.89 13.08 -7.16
N TRP A 33 2.16 12.35 -6.32
CA TRP A 33 1.55 11.06 -6.67
C TRP A 33 0.68 11.17 -7.93
N VAL A 34 -0.24 12.14 -7.96
CA VAL A 34 -1.15 12.35 -9.10
C VAL A 34 -0.39 12.72 -10.37
N LYS A 35 0.59 13.61 -10.26
CA LYS A 35 1.32 14.15 -11.42
C LYS A 35 2.35 13.18 -12.00
N LYS A 36 2.97 12.33 -11.18
CA LYS A 36 4.17 11.56 -11.57
C LYS A 36 4.02 10.06 -11.46
N VAL A 37 3.10 9.56 -10.65
CA VAL A 37 3.04 8.13 -10.31
C VAL A 37 1.74 7.49 -10.80
N SER A 38 0.58 8.07 -10.51
CA SER A 38 -0.70 7.40 -10.73
C SER A 38 -1.25 7.47 -12.15
N ALA A 39 -0.51 8.06 -13.10
CA ALA A 39 -0.93 8.14 -14.49
C ALA A 39 -1.14 6.76 -15.13
N ASP A 40 -0.30 5.79 -14.74
CA ASP A 40 -0.48 4.38 -15.08
C ASP A 40 -0.42 3.52 -13.82
N LEU A 41 -1.53 3.46 -13.10
CA LEU A 41 -1.63 2.70 -11.86
C LEU A 41 -1.39 1.19 -12.06
N HIS A 42 -1.51 0.67 -13.29
CA HIS A 42 -1.26 -0.75 -13.58
C HIS A 42 0.24 -1.09 -13.46
N SER A 43 1.14 -0.20 -13.91
CA SER A 43 2.59 -0.40 -13.83
C SER A 43 3.21 -0.02 -12.48
N VAL A 44 2.48 0.71 -11.63
CA VAL A 44 3.00 1.11 -10.30
C VAL A 44 3.19 -0.11 -9.39
N PRO A 45 4.39 -0.36 -8.83
CA PRO A 45 4.61 -1.45 -7.89
C PRO A 45 3.68 -1.38 -6.68
N TRP A 46 3.21 -2.53 -6.19
CA TRP A 46 2.30 -2.59 -5.04
C TRP A 46 2.91 -1.98 -3.77
N GLN A 47 4.22 -2.09 -3.59
CA GLN A 47 4.93 -1.47 -2.47
C GLN A 47 4.73 0.06 -2.44
N LEU A 48 4.71 0.69 -3.62
CA LEU A 48 4.53 2.14 -3.74
C LEU A 48 3.06 2.52 -3.56
N CYS A 49 2.13 1.70 -4.04
CA CYS A 49 0.69 1.86 -3.77
C CYS A 49 0.38 1.73 -2.27
N GLY A 50 0.93 0.72 -1.60
CA GLY A 50 0.78 0.50 -0.16
C GLY A 50 1.40 1.62 0.68
N LEU A 51 2.52 2.19 0.21
CA LEU A 51 3.08 3.41 0.81
C LEU A 51 2.05 4.54 0.75
N MET A 52 1.51 4.85 -0.43
CA MET A 52 0.57 5.96 -0.57
C MET A 52 -0.73 5.75 0.22
N ILE A 53 -1.25 4.51 0.28
CA ILE A 53 -2.37 4.16 1.16
C ILE A 53 -2.03 4.48 2.62
N SER A 54 -0.80 4.19 3.05
CA SER A 54 -0.36 4.47 4.42
C SER A 54 -0.22 5.97 4.70
N VAL A 55 0.29 6.74 3.73
CA VAL A 55 0.37 8.21 3.79
C VAL A 55 -1.04 8.79 3.93
N TYR A 56 -1.96 8.42 3.05
CA TYR A 56 -3.33 8.92 3.11
C TYR A 56 -4.02 8.57 4.42
N TYR A 57 -3.83 7.35 4.92
CA TYR A 57 -4.44 6.92 6.18
C TYR A 57 -3.95 7.72 7.37
N ARG A 58 -2.62 7.91 7.51
CA ARG A 58 -2.04 8.65 8.65
C ARG A 58 -2.43 10.12 8.67
N ASN A 59 -2.63 10.71 7.50
CA ASN A 59 -2.94 12.13 7.34
C ASN A 59 -4.45 12.41 7.15
N ASN A 60 -5.30 11.43 7.49
CA ASN A 60 -6.77 11.54 7.38
C ASN A 60 -7.29 11.91 5.97
N MET A 61 -6.55 11.57 4.91
CA MET A 61 -6.94 11.80 3.51
C MET A 61 -7.77 10.62 2.98
N LEU A 62 -8.85 10.30 3.69
CA LEU A 62 -9.59 9.03 3.53
C LEU A 62 -10.26 8.89 2.16
N GLU A 63 -10.77 9.99 1.60
CA GLU A 63 -11.34 9.97 0.24
C GLU A 63 -10.30 9.55 -0.80
N ASN A 64 -9.08 10.08 -0.68
CA ASN A 64 -8.00 9.81 -1.63
C ASN A 64 -7.51 8.37 -1.50
N LEU A 65 -7.52 7.84 -0.27
CA LEU A 65 -7.27 6.43 0.02
C LEU A 65 -8.29 5.54 -0.69
N VAL A 66 -9.58 5.81 -0.50
CA VAL A 66 -10.66 5.02 -1.11
C VAL A 66 -10.61 5.11 -2.65
N LYS A 67 -10.40 6.31 -3.21
CA LYS A 67 -10.24 6.51 -4.66
C LYS A 67 -9.07 5.69 -5.22
N LEU A 68 -7.92 5.71 -4.54
CA LEU A 68 -6.75 4.91 -4.93
C LEU A 68 -7.07 3.41 -4.89
N PHE A 69 -7.71 2.93 -3.83
CA PHE A 69 -8.03 1.51 -3.69
C PHE A 69 -9.02 1.04 -4.75
N LYS A 70 -10.08 1.80 -5.02
CA LYS A 70 -11.05 1.50 -6.09
C LYS A 70 -10.36 1.43 -7.46
N GLY A 71 -9.41 2.33 -7.73
CA GLY A 71 -8.59 2.27 -8.94
C GLY A 71 -7.79 0.96 -9.04
N LEU A 72 -7.15 0.52 -7.95
CA LEU A 72 -6.42 -0.75 -7.92
C LEU A 72 -7.34 -1.96 -8.12
N GLU A 73 -8.53 -1.95 -7.51
CA GLU A 73 -9.53 -2.99 -7.69
C GLU A 73 -10.06 -3.06 -9.12
N ALA A 74 -10.25 -1.92 -9.78
CA ALA A 74 -10.69 -1.85 -11.17
C ALA A 74 -9.68 -2.50 -12.14
N PHE A 75 -8.38 -2.45 -11.82
CA PHE A 75 -7.34 -3.19 -12.53
C PHE A 75 -7.20 -4.66 -12.09
N GLY A 76 -8.11 -5.17 -11.26
CA GLY A 76 -8.06 -6.54 -10.74
C GLY A 76 -6.89 -6.81 -9.80
N ARG A 77 -6.20 -5.76 -9.31
CA ARG A 77 -5.03 -5.90 -8.45
C ARG A 77 -5.45 -6.27 -7.04
N LYS A 78 -4.92 -7.37 -6.52
CA LYS A 78 -5.19 -7.85 -5.16
C LYS A 78 -4.18 -7.27 -4.17
N PRO A 79 -4.61 -6.81 -2.97
CA PRO A 79 -3.72 -6.32 -1.93
C PRO A 79 -2.69 -7.37 -1.53
N THR A 80 -1.47 -6.92 -1.24
CA THR A 80 -0.35 -7.80 -0.89
C THR A 80 -0.26 -8.10 0.61
N ASP A 81 -0.91 -7.29 1.45
CA ASP A 81 -0.87 -7.39 2.91
C ASP A 81 -2.26 -7.16 3.52
N LYS A 82 -2.55 -7.87 4.61
CA LYS A 82 -3.74 -7.70 5.46
C LYS A 82 -3.81 -6.27 6.03
N SER A 83 -2.67 -5.67 6.34
CA SER A 83 -2.62 -4.30 6.87
C SER A 83 -3.21 -3.27 5.90
N ILE A 84 -3.08 -3.49 4.59
CA ILE A 84 -3.69 -2.63 3.55
C ILE A 84 -5.21 -2.80 3.57
N VAL A 85 -5.70 -4.05 3.63
CA VAL A 85 -7.14 -4.34 3.68
C VAL A 85 -7.77 -3.70 4.91
N GLN A 86 -7.11 -3.79 6.07
CA GLN A 86 -7.61 -3.18 7.30
C GLN A 86 -7.70 -1.66 7.21
N ARG A 87 -6.63 -0.98 6.76
CA ARG A 87 -6.64 0.49 6.58
C ARG A 87 -7.74 0.98 5.64
N VAL A 88 -8.02 0.20 4.59
CA VAL A 88 -9.11 0.50 3.64
C VAL A 88 -10.47 0.31 4.29
N ALA A 89 -10.67 -0.78 5.03
CA ALA A 89 -11.89 -1.03 5.79
C ALA A 89 -12.15 0.08 6.83
N ASP A 90 -11.12 0.46 7.58
CA ASP A 90 -11.18 1.54 8.56
C ASP A 90 -11.49 2.89 7.87
N ALA A 91 -10.92 3.15 6.69
CA ALA A 91 -11.23 4.35 5.92
C ALA A 91 -12.69 4.39 5.44
N TYR A 92 -13.24 3.26 4.99
CA TYR A 92 -14.66 3.17 4.67
C TYR A 92 -15.54 3.42 5.90
N GLU A 93 -15.18 2.85 7.05
CA GLU A 93 -15.89 3.07 8.32
C GLU A 93 -15.89 4.54 8.74
N MET A 94 -14.72 5.18 8.73
CA MET A 94 -14.57 6.60 9.09
C MET A 94 -15.30 7.55 8.13
N LEU A 95 -15.54 7.13 6.88
CA LEU A 95 -16.37 7.85 5.91
C LEU A 95 -17.87 7.49 6.01
N GLY A 96 -18.27 6.63 6.95
CA GLY A 96 -19.66 6.17 7.11
C GLY A 96 -20.13 5.14 6.08
N LEU A 97 -19.21 4.57 5.30
CA LEU A 97 -19.48 3.62 4.22
C LEU A 97 -19.39 2.16 4.73
N LEU A 98 -20.26 1.78 5.66
CA LEU A 98 -20.20 0.46 6.32
C LEU A 98 -20.40 -0.72 5.37
N GLU A 99 -21.26 -0.60 4.37
CA GLU A 99 -21.48 -1.65 3.36
C GLU A 99 -20.19 -1.94 2.56
N GLU A 100 -19.45 -0.88 2.22
CA GLU A 100 -18.19 -0.98 1.48
C GLU A 100 -17.09 -1.64 2.33
N LYS A 101 -17.06 -1.32 3.62
CA LYS A 101 -16.18 -1.96 4.62
C LYS A 101 -16.41 -3.47 4.63
N GLU A 102 -17.66 -3.90 4.81
CA GLU A 102 -18.02 -5.31 4.88
C GLU A 102 -17.67 -6.04 3.58
N ARG A 103 -17.99 -5.44 2.41
CA ARG A 103 -17.63 -6.00 1.10
C ARG A 103 -16.13 -6.24 0.98
N VAL A 104 -15.30 -5.26 1.38
CA VAL A 104 -13.84 -5.37 1.28
C VAL A 104 -13.30 -6.45 2.22
N LEU A 105 -13.79 -6.51 3.45
CA LEU A 105 -13.36 -7.51 4.42
C LEU A 105 -13.71 -8.93 3.95
N GLU A 106 -14.93 -9.15 3.46
CA GLU A 106 -15.36 -10.46 2.99
C GLU A 106 -14.60 -10.88 1.71
N LYS A 107 -14.46 -9.97 0.74
CA LYS A 107 -13.76 -10.22 -0.53
C LYS A 107 -12.29 -10.63 -0.33
N TYR A 108 -11.61 -10.07 0.67
CA TYR A 108 -10.17 -10.30 0.90
C TYR A 108 -9.85 -11.17 2.12
N LYS A 109 -10.85 -11.80 2.73
CA LYS A 109 -10.71 -12.74 3.86
C LYS A 109 -9.73 -13.89 3.56
N ASP A 110 -9.82 -14.46 2.36
CA ASP A 110 -8.94 -15.55 1.90
C ASP A 110 -7.52 -15.08 1.60
N VAL A 111 -7.36 -13.84 1.16
CA VAL A 111 -6.03 -13.26 0.93
C VAL A 111 -5.32 -13.08 2.28
N CYS A 112 -6.03 -12.57 3.28
CA CYS A 112 -5.52 -12.41 4.63
C CYS A 112 -5.09 -13.76 5.25
N THR A 113 -5.92 -14.81 5.14
CA THR A 113 -5.60 -16.13 5.69
C THR A 113 -4.44 -16.84 4.96
N LYS A 114 -4.31 -16.66 3.64
CA LYS A 114 -3.18 -17.22 2.86
C LYS A 114 -1.85 -16.55 3.23
N ILE A 115 -1.84 -15.23 3.39
CA ILE A 115 -0.64 -14.47 3.84
C ILE A 115 -0.19 -14.97 5.22
N GLU A 116 -1.13 -15.15 6.15
CA GLU A 116 -0.84 -15.67 7.49
C GLU A 116 -0.20 -17.07 7.46
N LYS A 117 -0.68 -17.97 6.60
CA LYS A 117 -0.12 -19.33 6.43
C LYS A 117 1.27 -19.30 5.78
N GLY A 118 1.50 -18.42 4.81
CA GLY A 118 2.80 -18.23 4.15
C GLY A 118 3.88 -17.74 5.12
N HIS A 119 3.56 -16.73 5.95
CA HIS A 119 4.48 -16.19 6.95
C HIS A 119 4.84 -17.23 8.03
N LYS A 120 3.90 -18.09 8.46
CA LYS A 120 4.17 -19.18 9.41
C LYS A 120 5.15 -20.22 8.84
N LYS A 121 5.00 -20.61 7.57
CA LYS A 121 5.92 -21.55 6.91
C LYS A 121 7.33 -20.98 6.75
N SER A 122 7.46 -19.70 6.36
CA SER A 122 8.75 -19.01 6.23
C SER A 122 9.51 -18.92 7.56
N LYS A 123 8.82 -18.56 8.66
CA LYS A 123 9.44 -18.51 10.00
C LYS A 123 9.95 -19.89 10.45
N GLN A 124 9.21 -20.96 10.19
CA GLN A 124 9.66 -22.33 10.53
C GLN A 124 10.90 -22.75 9.73
N THR A 125 11.03 -22.37 8.46
CA THR A 125 12.21 -22.70 7.64
C THR A 125 13.44 -21.92 8.06
N SER A 126 13.28 -20.64 8.42
CA SER A 126 14.37 -19.80 8.91
C SER A 126 14.88 -20.22 10.29
N LEU A 127 14.02 -20.78 11.15
CA LEU A 127 14.39 -21.35 12.44
C LEU A 127 15.13 -22.70 12.31
N LYS A 128 14.76 -23.53 11.32
CA LYS A 128 15.48 -24.79 11.02
C LYS A 128 16.90 -24.52 10.50
N LYS A 129 17.08 -23.56 9.58
CA LYS A 129 18.43 -23.20 9.07
C LYS A 129 19.38 -22.68 10.15
N LYS A 130 18.89 -22.03 11.20
CA LYS A 130 19.73 -21.58 12.33
C LYS A 130 20.18 -22.70 13.26
N LYS A 131 19.53 -23.87 13.24
CA LYS A 131 19.91 -25.03 14.08
C LYS A 131 20.95 -25.95 13.43
N ASP A 132 21.11 -25.90 12.11
CA ASP A 132 22.08 -26.71 11.35
C ASP A 132 23.45 -26.02 11.12
N SER A 133 23.66 -24.84 11.70
CA SER A 133 24.90 -24.05 11.53
C SER A 133 25.67 -23.84 12.84
N GLY A 134 25.40 -24.66 13.86
CA GLY A 134 26.06 -24.64 15.16
C GLY A 134 26.83 -25.92 15.40
#